data_AF-A0ABD0ZKU6-F1
#
_entry.id   AF-A0ABD0ZKU6-F1
#
_cell.length_a   1.000
_cell.length_b   1.000
_cell.length_c   1.000
_cell.angle_alpha   90.00
_cell.angle_beta   90.00
_cell.angle_gamma   90.00
#
_symmetry.space_group_name_H-M   'P 1'
#
loop_
_entity.id
_entity.type
_entity.pdbx_description
1 polymer ?
#
loop_
_entity_poly.entity_id
_entity_poly.type
_entity_poly.pdbx_seq_one_letter_code
_entity_poly.pdbx_strand_id
1 'polypeptide(L)'
;MDAITQMLQEYLPKGNNSMKSYYDIKKLMRSLGLSYHKIDVCQDNCMIFWKDTASEENCQFCKKDRFRPTQKPEQKRVAYRQMFYLLMADRLKRLYQSDNTAKDMR
;
A
#
# COMPACT_ATOMS: atom_id res chain seq x y z
N MET A 1 11.89 8.52 3.67
CA MET A 1 11.96 7.12 3.20
C MET A 1 13.33 6.81 2.61
N ASP A 2 13.93 7.69 1.80
CA ASP A 2 15.27 7.46 1.27
C ASP A 2 16.37 7.34 2.35
N ALA A 3 16.26 8.04 3.47
CA ALA A 3 17.17 7.86 4.62
C ALA A 3 17.17 6.40 5.17
N ILE A 4 16.02 5.74 5.17
CA ILE A 4 15.92 4.32 5.58
C ILE A 4 16.60 3.43 4.53
N THR A 5 16.41 3.74 3.24
CA THR A 5 17.09 3.03 2.16
C THR A 5 18.60 3.15 2.29
N GLN A 6 19.12 4.34 2.58
CA GLN A 6 20.56 4.58 2.78
C GLN A 6 21.12 3.79 3.97
N MET A 7 20.45 3.82 5.12
CA MET A 7 20.86 3.01 6.27
C MET A 7 20.89 1.51 5.95
N LEU A 8 19.91 1.00 5.18
CA LEU A 8 19.91 -0.39 4.75
C LEU A 8 21.11 -0.71 3.86
N GLN A 9 21.54 0.21 3.00
CA GLN A 9 22.72 0.01 2.16
C GLN A 9 24.01 -0.08 2.95
N GLU A 10 24.13 0.70 4.03
CA GLU A 10 25.28 0.66 4.94
C GLU A 10 25.35 -0.66 5.71
N TYR A 11 24.20 -1.23 6.06
CA TYR A 11 24.12 -2.49 6.80
C TYR A 11 24.34 -3.73 5.92
N LEU A 12 24.03 -3.63 4.62
CA LEU A 12 24.16 -4.76 3.70
C LEU A 12 25.61 -5.00 3.26
N PRO A 13 26.01 -6.27 3.02
CA PRO A 13 27.37 -6.61 2.61
C PRO A 13 27.74 -5.97 1.26
N LYS A 14 29.03 -5.68 1.06
CA LYS A 14 29.54 -5.11 -0.19
C LYS A 14 29.22 -6.04 -1.38
N GLY A 15 28.77 -5.47 -2.49
CA GLY A 15 28.36 -6.21 -3.69
C GLY A 15 26.89 -6.65 -3.72
N ASN A 16 26.06 -6.16 -2.80
CA ASN A 16 24.62 -6.42 -2.83
C ASN A 16 23.91 -5.67 -3.97
N ASN A 17 22.77 -6.21 -4.43
CA ASN A 17 21.93 -5.63 -5.50
C ASN A 17 20.82 -4.72 -4.94
N SER A 18 21.00 -4.13 -3.75
CA SER A 18 19.97 -3.25 -3.17
C SER A 18 19.90 -1.93 -3.94
N MET A 19 18.69 -1.41 -4.08
CA MET A 19 18.43 -0.17 -4.79
C MET A 19 18.74 1.05 -3.91
N LYS A 20 19.24 2.11 -4.55
CA LYS A 20 19.78 3.32 -3.88
C LYS A 20 18.72 4.33 -3.44
N SER A 21 17.51 4.24 -3.99
CA SER A 21 16.39 5.11 -3.62
C SER A 21 15.14 4.30 -3.31
N TYR A 22 14.31 4.85 -2.41
CA TYR A 22 12.96 4.37 -2.19
C TYR A 22 12.13 4.37 -3.48
N TYR A 23 12.37 5.33 -4.39
CA TYR A 23 11.70 5.36 -5.69
C TYR A 23 12.01 4.11 -6.51
N ASP A 24 13.28 3.73 -6.59
CA ASP A 24 13.72 2.55 -7.33
C ASP A 24 13.13 1.27 -6.74
N ILE A 25 13.17 1.14 -5.40
CA ILE A 25 12.54 0.03 -4.69
C ILE A 25 11.04 -0.05 -5.04
N LYS A 26 10.35 1.09 -5.02
CA LYS A 26 8.92 1.15 -5.37
C LYS A 26 8.67 0.79 -6.82
N LYS A 27 9.56 1.19 -7.74
CA LYS A 27 9.49 0.84 -9.16
C LYS A 27 9.69 -0.66 -9.37
N LEU A 28 10.64 -1.27 -8.68
CA LEU A 28 10.86 -2.73 -8.69
C LEU A 28 9.66 -3.49 -8.14
N MET A 29 9.12 -3.05 -7.00
CA MET A 29 7.94 -3.70 -6.41
C MET A 29 6.75 -3.69 -7.39
N ARG A 30 6.58 -2.60 -8.15
CA ARG A 30 5.58 -2.53 -9.22
C ARG A 30 5.89 -3.48 -10.38
N SER A 31 7.13 -3.58 -10.84
CA SER A 31 7.49 -4.50 -11.94
C SER A 31 7.36 -5.97 -11.57
N LEU A 32 7.55 -6.31 -10.30
CA LEU A 32 7.31 -7.66 -9.76
C LEU A 32 5.81 -7.94 -9.51
N GLY A 33 4.92 -6.98 -9.78
CA GLY A 33 3.49 -7.05 -9.48
C GLY A 33 3.17 -7.09 -7.99
N LEU A 34 4.12 -6.72 -7.12
CA LEU A 34 3.93 -6.56 -5.68
C LEU A 34 3.38 -5.18 -5.35
N SER A 35 2.54 -4.63 -6.24
CA SER A 35 1.84 -3.38 -6.01
C SER A 35 0.88 -3.52 -4.82
N TYR A 36 0.69 -2.41 -4.12
CA TYR A 36 -0.30 -2.28 -3.06
C TYR A 36 -1.23 -1.12 -3.38
N HIS A 37 -2.49 -1.26 -2.97
CA HIS A 37 -3.46 -0.19 -2.95
C HIS A 37 -3.58 0.34 -1.53
N LYS A 38 -3.72 1.65 -1.39
CA LYS A 38 -4.09 2.26 -0.12
C LYS A 38 -5.59 2.45 -0.13
N ILE A 39 -6.26 1.93 0.89
CA ILE A 39 -7.69 2.09 1.08
C ILE A 39 -7.89 2.89 2.36
N ASP A 40 -8.64 3.97 2.28
CA ASP A 40 -8.94 4.76 3.47
C ASP A 40 -9.94 3.99 4.33
N VAL A 41 -9.75 4.05 5.64
CA VAL A 41 -10.56 3.33 6.62
C VAL A 41 -11.08 4.33 7.64
N CYS A 42 -12.30 4.09 8.12
CA CYS A 42 -12.85 4.80 9.26
C CYS A 42 -11.86 4.77 10.45
N GLN A 43 -11.79 5.86 11.23
CA GLN A 43 -10.93 5.94 12.40
C GLN A 43 -11.17 4.81 13.41
N ASP A 44 -12.41 4.37 13.56
CA ASP A 44 -12.82 3.27 14.45
C ASP A 44 -12.93 1.92 13.72
N ASN A 45 -12.41 1.83 12.49
CA ASN A 45 -12.44 0.64 11.64
C ASN A 45 -13.86 0.10 11.32
N CYS A 46 -14.92 0.92 11.43
CA CYS A 46 -16.29 0.49 11.16
C CYS A 46 -16.54 0.15 9.67
N MET A 47 -15.84 0.81 8.77
CA MET A 47 -15.96 0.61 7.32
C MET A 47 -14.71 1.05 6.57
N ILE A 48 -14.63 0.64 5.31
CA ILE A 48 -13.65 1.11 4.34
C ILE A 48 -14.32 2.07 3.34
N PHE A 49 -13.58 3.07 2.89
CA PHE A 49 -14.01 4.01 1.86
C PHE A 49 -13.54 3.48 0.49
N TRP A 50 -14.32 2.56 -0.08
CA TRP A 50 -13.95 1.82 -1.29
C TRP A 50 -15.17 1.52 -2.16
N LYS A 51 -15.00 1.58 -3.50
CA LYS A 51 -16.08 1.46 -4.49
C LYS A 51 -17.23 2.43 -4.19
N ASP A 52 -18.38 1.92 -3.76
CA ASP A 52 -19.62 2.69 -3.62
C ASP A 52 -19.52 3.75 -2.52
N THR A 53 -18.67 3.52 -1.51
CA THR A 53 -18.41 4.47 -0.42
C THR A 53 -17.17 5.33 -0.65
N ALA A 54 -16.57 5.29 -1.85
CA ALA A 54 -15.30 5.98 -2.11
C ALA A 54 -15.42 7.51 -2.15
N SER A 55 -16.59 8.06 -2.46
CA SER A 55 -16.86 9.51 -2.44
C SER A 55 -17.27 10.01 -1.05
N GLU A 56 -17.48 9.14 -0.08
CA GLU A 56 -17.94 9.53 1.24
C GLU A 56 -16.80 10.18 2.05
N GLU A 57 -17.17 11.23 2.77
CA GLU A 57 -16.29 11.95 3.67
C GLU A 57 -16.50 11.59 5.14
N ASN A 58 -17.62 10.95 5.46
CA ASN A 58 -17.99 10.54 6.81
C ASN A 58 -18.35 9.07 6.83
N CYS A 59 -18.01 8.40 7.93
CA CYS A 59 -18.40 7.01 8.12
C CYS A 59 -19.92 6.88 8.24
N GLN A 60 -20.53 5.97 7.49
CA GLN A 60 -21.97 5.71 7.55
C GLN A 60 -22.44 5.25 8.95
N PHE A 61 -21.58 4.55 9.70
CA PHE A 61 -21.90 3.95 11.00
C PHE A 61 -21.63 4.88 12.20
N CYS A 62 -20.40 5.38 12.34
CA CYS A 62 -20.00 6.20 13.50
C CYS A 62 -20.00 7.71 13.21
N LYS A 63 -20.33 8.13 11.98
CA LYS A 63 -20.39 9.52 11.50
C LYS A 63 -19.07 10.32 11.57
N LYS A 64 -17.99 9.71 12.07
CA LYS A 64 -16.66 10.34 12.11
C LYS A 64 -16.12 10.64 10.72
N ASP A 65 -15.31 11.70 10.65
CA ASP A 65 -14.68 12.14 9.43
C ASP A 65 -13.64 11.14 8.91
N ARG A 66 -13.54 11.05 7.59
CA ARG A 66 -12.52 10.30 6.87
C ARG A 66 -11.16 10.98 6.95
N PHE A 67 -11.14 12.30 6.77
CA PHE A 67 -9.92 13.09 6.59
C PHE A 67 -9.57 13.90 7.83
N ARG A 68 -8.27 14.05 8.08
CA ARG A 68 -7.77 14.95 9.11
C ARG A 68 -8.06 16.41 8.74
N PRO A 69 -8.32 17.29 9.72
CA PRO A 69 -8.46 18.71 9.47
C PRO A 69 -7.19 19.25 8.81
N THR A 70 -7.39 19.97 7.71
CA THR A 70 -6.29 20.51 6.92
C THR A 70 -6.20 22.01 7.21
N GLN A 71 -5.01 22.50 7.58
CA GLN A 71 -4.83 23.92 7.97
C GLN A 71 -4.75 24.86 6.76
N LYS A 72 -4.39 24.32 5.58
CA LYS A 72 -4.23 25.09 4.34
C LYS A 72 -5.09 24.47 3.23
N PRO A 73 -5.83 25.27 2.43
CA PRO A 73 -6.70 24.76 1.36
C PRO A 73 -5.95 23.94 0.30
N GLU A 74 -4.68 24.26 0.04
CA GLU A 74 -3.85 23.62 -0.99
C GLU A 74 -3.24 22.28 -0.55
N GLN A 75 -3.34 21.94 0.72
CA GLN A 75 -2.70 20.73 1.25
C GLN A 75 -3.58 19.51 0.97
N LYS A 76 -2.93 18.43 0.49
CA LYS A 76 -3.63 17.18 0.18
C LYS A 76 -4.35 16.66 1.43
N ARG A 77 -5.64 16.34 1.29
CA ARG A 77 -6.42 15.70 2.34
C ARG A 77 -5.81 14.34 2.67
N VAL A 78 -5.56 14.11 3.96
CA VAL A 78 -4.97 12.85 4.46
C VAL A 78 -6.00 12.16 5.32
N ALA A 79 -6.31 10.89 5.03
CA ALA A 79 -7.24 10.11 5.84
C ALA A 79 -6.70 9.88 7.26
N TYR A 80 -7.60 9.73 8.24
CA TYR A 80 -7.22 9.38 9.61
C TYR A 80 -6.49 8.04 9.67
N ARG A 81 -7.02 7.04 8.96
CA ARG A 81 -6.47 5.69 8.84
C ARG A 81 -6.48 5.21 7.40
N GLN A 82 -5.46 4.42 7.05
CA GLN A 82 -5.35 3.76 5.76
C GLN A 82 -4.92 2.31 5.98
N MET A 83 -5.51 1.39 5.22
CA MET A 83 -5.05 0.01 5.12
C MET A 83 -4.35 -0.22 3.77
N PHE A 84 -3.40 -1.15 3.78
CA PHE A 84 -2.72 -1.59 2.57
C PHE A 84 -3.40 -2.85 2.05
N TYR A 85 -4.00 -2.75 0.87
CA TYR A 85 -4.61 -3.87 0.17
C TYR A 85 -3.66 -4.40 -0.90
N LEU A 86 -3.29 -5.68 -0.76
CA LEU A 86 -2.50 -6.40 -1.75
C LEU A 86 -3.47 -7.07 -2.72
N LEU A 87 -3.31 -6.83 -4.03
CA LEU A 87 -4.21 -7.41 -5.03
C LEU A 87 -4.13 -8.95 -4.98
N MET A 88 -5.19 -9.56 -4.45
CA MET A 88 -5.29 -11.02 -4.34
C MET A 88 -5.28 -11.69 -5.71
N ALA A 89 -5.97 -11.11 -6.70
CA ALA A 89 -6.02 -11.67 -8.05
C ALA A 89 -4.63 -11.78 -8.69
N ASP A 90 -3.81 -10.73 -8.60
CA ASP A 90 -2.46 -10.75 -9.19
C ASP A 90 -1.51 -11.68 -8.42
N ARG A 91 -1.69 -11.78 -7.10
CA ARG A 91 -0.99 -12.75 -6.27
C ARG A 91 -1.35 -14.19 -6.66
N LEU A 92 -2.63 -14.48 -6.81
CA LEU A 92 -3.11 -15.80 -7.23
C LEU A 92 -2.58 -16.13 -8.63
N LYS A 93 -2.71 -15.21 -9.61
CA LYS A 93 -2.14 -15.42 -10.95
C LYS A 93 -0.67 -15.83 -10.91
N ARG A 94 0.16 -15.19 -10.07
CA ARG A 94 1.56 -15.59 -9.88
C ARG A 94 1.72 -17.00 -9.30
N LEU A 95 0.91 -17.36 -8.30
CA LEU A 95 0.94 -18.69 -7.69
C LEU A 95 0.58 -19.78 -8.70
N TYR A 96 -0.38 -19.52 -9.59
CA TYR A 96 -0.75 -20.43 -10.68
C TYR A 96 0.28 -20.47 -11.82
N GLN A 97 1.05 -19.40 -12.03
CA GLN A 97 2.08 -19.32 -13.08
C GLN A 97 3.43 -19.94 -12.69
N SER A 98 3.72 -20.10 -11.40
CA SER A 98 4.99 -20.68 -10.94
C SER A 98 4.90 -22.19 -10.86
N ASP A 99 5.77 -22.90 -11.58
CA ASP A 99 5.81 -24.38 -11.57
C ASP A 99 5.96 -24.98 -10.16
N ASN A 100 6.66 -24.26 -9.27
CA ASN A 100 6.89 -24.69 -7.90
C ASN A 100 5.60 -24.66 -7.05
N THR A 101 4.77 -23.64 -7.20
CA THR A 101 3.54 -23.47 -6.41
C THR A 101 2.30 -23.98 -7.13
N ALA A 102 2.32 -24.09 -8.45
CA ALA A 102 1.16 -24.43 -9.26
C ALA A 102 0.59 -25.83 -8.96
N LYS A 103 1.43 -26.77 -8.48
CA LYS A 103 0.98 -28.10 -8.07
C LYS A 103 0.06 -28.06 -6.86
N ASP A 104 0.33 -27.17 -5.90
CA ASP A 104 -0.45 -27.03 -4.65
C ASP A 104 -1.70 -26.16 -4.84
N MET A 105 -1.83 -25.49 -5.98
CA MET A 105 -2.98 -24.63 -6.31
C MET A 105 -4.10 -25.38 -7.06
N ARG A 106 -3.95 -26.68 -7.33
CA ARG A 106 -4.90 -27.50 -8.08
C ARG A 106 -5.80 -28.34 -7.18
#